data_AF-A0A183NAC4-F1
#
_entry.id   AF-A0A183NAC4-F1
#
_cell.length_a   1.000
_cell.length_b   1.000
_cell.length_c   1.000
_cell.angle_alpha   90.00
_cell.angle_beta   90.00
_cell.angle_gamma   90.00
#
_symmetry.space_group_name_H-M   'P 1'
#
loop_
_entity.id
_entity.type
_entity.pdbx_description
1 polymer ?
#
loop_
_entity_poly.entity_id
_entity_poly.type
_entity_poly.pdbx_seq_one_letter_code
_entity_poly.pdbx_strand_id
1 'polypeptide(L)'
;YGSGTLPWGQPTAEFQPQRIDDGYIEVIGLTSTSLATLQIGGHGDRICQCRRVHLTTDIVIPMQMDGEPCRLMPSKIDVFCSHQALVIQKLTRSPISAVTLNE
;
A
#
# COMPACT_ATOMS: atom_id res chain seq x y z
N TYR A 1 -6.91 7.19 -4.24
CA TYR A 1 -6.80 6.24 -3.12
C TYR A 1 -5.97 6.86 -2.00
N GLY A 2 -6.33 6.61 -0.74
CA GLY A 2 -5.66 7.18 0.45
C GLY A 2 -6.22 8.52 0.94
N SER A 3 -6.85 9.35 0.11
CA SER A 3 -7.34 10.69 0.53
C SER A 3 -6.27 11.53 1.24
N GLY A 4 -4.99 11.35 0.87
CA GLY A 4 -3.86 11.98 1.55
C GLY A 4 -3.35 11.27 2.82
N THR A 5 -3.96 10.15 3.21
CA THR A 5 -3.52 9.31 4.34
C THR A 5 -2.43 8.31 3.93
N LEU A 6 -1.73 7.76 4.94
CA LEU A 6 -0.63 6.81 4.77
C LEU A 6 -0.97 5.46 5.45
N PRO A 7 -1.86 4.65 4.86
CA PRO A 7 -2.37 3.45 5.52
C PRO A 7 -1.32 2.34 5.71
N TRP A 8 -0.17 2.42 5.05
CA TRP A 8 0.96 1.49 5.15
C TRP A 8 1.96 1.81 6.28
N GLY A 9 1.81 2.92 7.00
CA GLY A 9 2.67 3.28 8.14
C GLY A 9 4.11 3.70 7.74
N GLN A 10 5.00 3.77 8.74
CA GLN A 10 6.40 4.15 8.55
C GLN A 10 7.31 2.93 8.36
N PRO A 11 8.41 3.02 7.59
CA PRO A 11 9.36 1.91 7.42
C PRO A 11 9.90 1.40 8.75
N THR A 12 10.08 0.09 8.87
CA THR A 12 10.72 -0.58 10.02
C THR A 12 11.70 -1.65 9.53
N ALA A 13 12.40 -2.33 10.44
CA ALA A 13 13.30 -3.43 10.08
C ALA A 13 12.57 -4.56 9.31
N GLU A 14 11.31 -4.83 9.66
CA GLU A 14 10.48 -5.87 9.04
C GLU A 14 9.79 -5.42 7.74
N PHE A 15 9.51 -4.12 7.61
CA PHE A 15 8.73 -3.56 6.51
C PHE A 15 9.50 -2.43 5.84
N GLN A 16 9.92 -2.66 4.60
CA GLN A 16 10.64 -1.70 3.79
C GLN A 16 9.73 -0.53 3.38
N PRO A 17 10.32 0.62 2.99
CA PRO A 17 9.54 1.71 2.42
C PRO A 17 8.73 1.26 1.21
N GLN A 18 7.49 1.74 1.10
CA GLN A 18 6.60 1.44 -0.02
C GLN A 18 7.15 2.03 -1.31
N ARG A 19 7.14 1.24 -2.38
CA ARG A 19 7.71 1.62 -3.67
C ARG A 19 6.90 1.00 -4.79
N ILE A 20 6.68 1.78 -5.84
CA ILE A 20 5.92 1.32 -7.01
C ILE A 20 6.78 0.50 -8.00
N ASP A 21 8.10 0.52 -7.82
CA ASP A 21 9.09 0.06 -8.80
C ASP A 21 9.91 -1.16 -8.33
N ASP A 22 9.66 -1.68 -7.13
CA ASP A 22 10.42 -2.80 -6.54
C ASP A 22 9.74 -4.18 -6.72
N GLY A 23 8.51 -4.15 -7.24
CA GLY A 23 7.68 -5.32 -7.50
C GLY A 23 7.08 -5.95 -6.25
N TYR A 24 7.09 -5.25 -5.10
CA TYR A 24 6.38 -5.67 -3.91
C TYR A 24 4.94 -5.14 -3.91
N ILE A 25 4.08 -5.87 -3.21
CA ILE A 25 2.70 -5.57 -2.90
C ILE A 25 2.62 -5.47 -1.38
N GLU A 26 2.15 -4.32 -0.89
CA GLU A 26 1.86 -4.09 0.52
C GLU A 26 0.51 -4.70 0.89
N VAL A 27 0.52 -5.66 1.80
CA VAL A 27 -0.70 -6.29 2.32
C VAL A 27 -0.96 -5.74 3.72
N ILE A 28 -2.05 -4.99 3.87
CA ILE A 28 -2.46 -4.38 5.13
C ILE A 28 -3.89 -4.78 5.50
N GLY A 29 -4.12 -4.99 6.79
CA GLY A 29 -5.43 -5.15 7.39
C GLY A 29 -5.92 -3.83 7.98
N LEU A 30 -7.21 -3.53 7.82
CA LEU A 30 -7.84 -2.38 8.46
C LEU A 30 -9.03 -2.86 9.30
N THR A 31 -8.93 -2.68 10.61
CA THR A 31 -10.09 -2.70 11.51
C THR A 31 -10.89 -1.42 11.36
N SER A 32 -12.17 -1.43 11.78
CA SER A 32 -13.00 -0.22 11.81
C SER A 32 -12.32 0.95 12.56
N THR A 33 -11.61 0.64 13.65
CA THR A 33 -10.85 1.62 14.42
C THR A 33 -9.69 2.19 13.62
N SER A 34 -8.85 1.33 13.02
CA SER A 34 -7.70 1.80 12.22
C SER A 34 -8.15 2.59 10.98
N LEU A 35 -9.28 2.21 10.37
CA LEU A 35 -9.87 2.92 9.24
C LEU A 35 -10.29 4.34 9.63
N ALA A 36 -10.91 4.50 10.82
CA ALA A 36 -11.33 5.79 11.33
C ALA A 36 -10.13 6.71 11.68
N THR A 37 -9.01 6.14 12.13
CA THR A 37 -7.84 6.93 12.53
C THR A 37 -6.92 7.31 11.38
N LEU A 38 -7.10 6.78 10.16
CA LEU A 38 -6.25 7.11 8.99
C LEU A 38 -6.13 8.62 8.74
N GLN A 39 -7.21 9.38 8.95
CA GLN A 39 -7.25 10.83 8.69
C GLN A 39 -6.45 11.66 9.71
N ILE A 40 -6.15 11.09 10.88
CA ILE A 40 -5.36 11.74 11.93
C ILE A 40 -3.95 11.14 12.05
N GLY A 41 -3.49 10.45 11.01
CA GLY A 41 -2.14 9.87 10.96
C GLY A 41 -2.04 8.42 11.45
N GLY A 42 -3.16 7.75 11.68
CA GLY A 42 -3.19 6.31 11.90
C GLY A 42 -2.78 5.52 10.66
N HIS A 43 -2.49 4.23 10.85
CA HIS A 43 -2.16 3.29 9.78
C HIS A 43 -2.87 1.95 10.01
N GLY A 44 -2.87 1.09 8.99
CA GLY A 44 -3.36 -0.28 9.11
C GLY A 44 -2.33 -1.23 9.71
N ASP A 45 -2.81 -2.42 10.05
CA ASP A 45 -1.97 -3.51 10.51
C ASP A 45 -1.22 -4.10 9.32
N ARG A 46 0.11 -4.04 9.34
CA ARG A 46 0.94 -4.53 8.22
C ARG A 46 1.11 -6.03 8.33
N ILE A 47 0.59 -6.76 7.35
CA ILE A 47 0.59 -8.23 7.35
C ILE A 47 1.87 -8.74 6.68
N CYS A 48 2.17 -8.27 5.46
CA CYS A 48 3.40 -8.61 4.75
C CYS A 48 3.70 -7.66 3.58
N GLN A 49 4.92 -7.77 3.05
CA GLN A 49 5.31 -7.28 1.72
C GLN A 49 5.70 -8.49 0.87
N CYS A 50 5.04 -8.70 -0.26
CA CYS A 50 5.26 -9.88 -1.09
C CYS A 50 5.11 -9.58 -2.58
N ARG A 51 5.53 -10.51 -3.45
CA ARG A 51 5.43 -10.32 -4.92
C ARG A 51 4.16 -10.92 -5.54
N ARG A 52 3.49 -11.80 -4.81
CA ARG A 52 2.30 -12.52 -5.26
C ARG A 52 1.41 -12.87 -4.09
N VAL A 53 0.13 -12.53 -4.18
CA VAL A 53 -0.90 -12.80 -3.17
C VAL A 53 -1.89 -13.81 -3.74
N HIS A 54 -2.13 -14.89 -3.02
CA HIS A 54 -3.22 -15.82 -3.30
C HIS A 54 -4.30 -15.64 -2.23
N LEU A 55 -5.46 -15.15 -2.62
CA LEU A 55 -6.60 -14.89 -1.74
C LEU A 55 -7.76 -15.80 -2.13
N THR A 56 -8.38 -16.47 -1.16
CA THR A 56 -9.60 -17.26 -1.39
C THR A 56 -10.74 -16.64 -0.62
N THR A 57 -11.87 -16.48 -1.28
CA THR A 57 -13.11 -15.96 -0.68
C THR A 57 -14.19 -17.02 -0.84
N ASP A 58 -14.83 -17.39 0.28
CA ASP A 58 -15.93 -18.36 0.29
C ASP A 58 -17.30 -17.69 0.25
N ILE A 59 -17.32 -16.36 0.33
CA ILE A 59 -18.52 -15.52 0.31
C ILE A 59 -18.38 -14.44 -0.75
N VAL A 60 -19.53 -13.84 -1.13
CA VAL A 60 -19.55 -12.65 -1.98
C VAL A 60 -18.95 -11.49 -1.19
N ILE A 61 -17.88 -10.87 -1.71
CA ILE A 61 -17.25 -9.71 -1.08
C ILE A 61 -17.36 -8.45 -1.96
N PRO A 62 -17.66 -7.28 -1.37
CA PRO A 62 -17.48 -6.02 -2.07
C PRO A 62 -15.98 -5.73 -2.17
N MET A 63 -15.53 -5.36 -3.36
CA MET A 63 -14.15 -4.96 -3.62
C MET A 63 -14.13 -3.66 -4.42
N GLN A 64 -12.97 -3.06 -4.51
CA GLN A 64 -12.76 -1.87 -5.33
C GLN A 64 -11.40 -1.97 -6.02
N MET A 65 -11.39 -1.84 -7.35
CA MET A 65 -10.19 -1.91 -8.17
C MET A 65 -10.00 -0.57 -8.89
N ASP A 66 -8.86 0.08 -8.63
CA ASP A 66 -8.50 1.39 -9.21
C ASP A 66 -9.59 2.48 -9.14
N GLY A 67 -10.46 2.42 -8.13
CA GLY A 67 -11.57 3.36 -7.97
C GLY A 67 -12.93 2.74 -8.22
N GLU A 68 -13.00 1.70 -9.04
CA GLU A 68 -14.27 1.11 -9.46
C GLU A 68 -14.76 0.04 -8.48
N PRO A 69 -15.97 0.19 -7.93
CA PRO A 69 -16.55 -0.82 -7.06
C PRO A 69 -16.96 -2.06 -7.87
N CYS A 70 -16.68 -3.24 -7.35
CA CYS A 70 -17.16 -4.49 -7.90
C CYS A 70 -17.64 -5.44 -6.80
N ARG A 71 -18.54 -6.36 -7.16
CA ARG A 71 -18.95 -7.48 -6.29
C ARG A 71 -18.29 -8.73 -6.80
N LEU A 72 -17.42 -9.31 -5.97
CA LEU A 72 -16.76 -10.55 -6.32
C LEU A 72 -17.53 -11.73 -5.72
N MET A 73 -17.88 -12.70 -6.56
CA MET A 73 -18.39 -14.00 -6.11
C MET A 73 -17.29 -14.77 -5.36
N PRO A 74 -17.65 -15.82 -4.60
CA PRO A 74 -16.66 -16.74 -4.04
C PRO A 74 -15.65 -17.15 -5.10
N SER A 75 -14.36 -16.92 -4.84
CA SER A 75 -13.33 -17.06 -5.87
C SER A 75 -11.93 -17.22 -5.28
N LYS A 76 -11.02 -17.65 -6.15
CA LYS A 76 -9.57 -17.65 -5.90
C LYS A 76 -8.97 -16.52 -6.71
N ILE A 77 -8.36 -15.57 -6.02
CA ILE A 77 -7.80 -14.34 -6.58
C ILE A 77 -6.29 -14.45 -6.51
N ASP A 78 -5.63 -14.15 -7.61
CA ASP A 78 -4.17 -14.17 -7.72
C ASP A 78 -3.71 -12.77 -8.15
N VAL A 79 -3.00 -12.09 -7.25
CA VAL A 79 -2.54 -10.72 -7.45
C VAL A 79 -1.03 -10.73 -7.55
N PHE A 80 -0.49 -10.24 -8.66
CA PHE A 80 0.94 -10.11 -8.90
C PHE A 80 1.22 -8.96 -9.87
N CYS A 81 2.42 -8.39 -9.78
CA CYS A 81 2.89 -7.41 -10.75
C CYS A 81 3.13 -8.09 -12.10
N SER A 82 2.41 -7.64 -13.13
CA SER A 82 2.55 -8.11 -14.52
C SER A 82 2.71 -6.91 -15.45
N HIS A 83 3.38 -7.08 -16.59
CA HIS A 83 3.50 -6.07 -17.66
C HIS A 83 3.81 -4.64 -17.15
N GLN A 84 5.03 -4.42 -16.68
CA GLN A 84 5.46 -3.13 -16.11
C GLN A 84 5.60 -2.06 -17.20
N ALA A 85 5.25 -0.82 -16.85
CA ALA A 85 5.34 0.34 -17.72
C ALA A 85 6.22 1.42 -17.09
N LEU A 86 6.91 2.21 -17.93
CA LEU A 86 7.68 3.36 -17.46
C LEU A 86 6.73 4.53 -17.18
N VAL A 87 6.83 5.08 -15.98
CA VAL A 87 6.01 6.21 -15.52
C VAL A 87 6.87 7.41 -15.19
N ILE A 88 6.35 8.62 -15.43
CA ILE A 88 7.03 9.86 -15.06
C ILE A 88 6.71 10.16 -13.60
N GLN A 89 7.75 10.17 -12.75
CA GLN A 89 7.61 10.55 -11.35
C GLN A 89 8.01 12.01 -11.14
N LYS A 90 7.13 12.78 -10.48
CA LYS A 90 7.48 14.12 -9.99
C LYS A 90 8.45 13.98 -8.80
N LEU A 91 9.67 14.47 -8.97
CA LEU A 91 10.60 14.60 -7.85
C LEU A 91 10.08 15.66 -6.89
N THR A 92 9.76 15.25 -5.67
CA THR A 92 9.41 16.18 -4.60
C THR A 92 10.74 16.64 -4.00
N ARG A 93 11.07 17.93 -4.05
CA ARG A 93 12.27 18.44 -3.39
C ARG A 93 12.13 18.15 -1.90
N SER A 94 12.98 17.31 -1.32
CA SER A 94 13.13 17.30 0.14
C SER A 94 13.47 18.71 0.61
N PRO A 95 12.85 19.23 1.68
CA PRO A 95 13.41 20.39 2.36
C PRO A 95 14.86 20.03 2.71
N ILE A 96 15.78 20.91 2.34
CA ILE A 96 17.23 20.77 2.52
C ILE A 96 17.47 20.33 3.97
N SER A 97 17.72 19.04 4.20
CA SER A 97 18.39 18.60 5.40
C SER A 97 19.78 19.20 5.33
N ALA A 98 20.01 20.20 6.18
CA ALA A 98 21.27 20.89 6.32
C ALA A 98 22.41 19.87 6.25
N VAL A 99 23.22 19.99 5.20
CA VAL A 99 24.55 19.39 5.17
C VAL A 99 25.29 20.05 6.33
N THR A 100 25.33 19.40 7.48
CA THR A 100 26.35 19.69 8.49
C THR A 100 27.66 19.30 7.82
N LEU A 101 28.38 20.30 7.33
CA LEU A 101 29.79 20.20 7.00
C LEU A 101 30.48 19.70 8.26
N ASN A 102 30.99 18.48 8.20
CA ASN A 102 31.97 18.01 9.16
C ASN A 102 33.30 18.68 8.78
N GLU A 103 33.76 19.60 9.62
CA GLU A 103 35.19 19.86 9.83
C GLU A 103 35.71 18.90 10.91
#